data_AF-A0A9E3TCE0-F1
#
_entry.id   AF-A0A9E3TCE0-F1
#
_cell.length_a   1.000
_cell.length_b   1.000
_cell.length_c   1.000
_cell.angle_alpha   90.00
_cell.angle_beta   90.00
_cell.angle_gamma   90.00
#
_symmetry.space_group_name_H-M   'P 1'
#
loop_
_entity.id
_entity.type
_entity.pdbx_description
1 polymer ?
#
loop_
_entity_poly.entity_id
_entity_poly.type
_entity_poly.pdbx_seq_one_letter_code
_entity_poly.pdbx_strand_id
1 'polypeptide(L)'
;MATSYKHCQSCGMPLSKDERGGGTNADGSRSRTYCSHCYTGGRFTRPDMTLEEMQVRVKEKLREVGIPGVFSWMFTRKIPKLARWSGTRDGG
;
A
#
# COMPACT_ATOMS: atom_id res chain seq x y z
N MET A 1 18.18 2.89 6.44
CA MET A 1 17.32 3.16 7.62
C MET A 1 15.94 2.61 7.33
N ALA A 2 15.37 1.77 8.21
CA ALA A 2 14.03 1.23 8.02
C ALA A 2 12.98 2.28 8.42
N THR A 3 12.53 3.09 7.47
CA THR A 3 11.41 4.02 7.68
C THR A 3 10.15 3.22 7.99
N SER A 4 9.63 3.37 9.21
CA SER A 4 8.36 2.76 9.59
C SER A 4 7.22 3.63 9.06
N TYR A 5 6.44 3.12 8.11
CA TYR A 5 5.32 3.85 7.56
C TYR A 5 4.05 3.57 8.35
N LYS A 6 3.16 4.57 8.47
CA LYS A 6 1.80 4.35 9.03
C LYS A 6 0.86 3.71 7.99
N HIS A 7 1.17 3.89 6.71
CA HIS A 7 0.38 3.43 5.57
C HIS A 7 1.26 2.65 4.60
N CYS A 8 0.69 1.60 4.01
CA CYS A 8 1.33 0.78 3.00
C CYS A 8 1.79 1.66 1.83
N GLN A 9 3.08 1.61 1.52
CA GLN A 9 3.68 2.38 0.42
C GLN A 9 3.37 1.81 -0.98
N SER A 10 2.39 0.92 -1.09
CA SER A 10 1.88 0.39 -2.36
C SER A 10 0.39 0.69 -2.54
N CYS A 11 -0.46 0.38 -1.56
CA CYS A 11 -1.91 0.56 -1.68
C CYS A 11 -2.47 1.73 -0.84
N GLY A 12 -1.64 2.36 -0.01
CA GLY A 12 -2.09 3.43 0.91
C GLY A 12 -2.91 2.93 2.10
N MET A 13 -3.11 1.62 2.25
CA MET A 13 -3.85 1.03 3.37
C MET A 13 -3.12 1.26 4.68
N PRO A 14 -3.80 1.67 5.77
CA PRO A 14 -3.20 1.76 7.10
C PRO A 14 -2.64 0.39 7.52
N LEU A 15 -1.36 0.32 7.90
CA LEU A 15 -0.77 -0.94 8.36
C LEU A 15 -1.36 -1.40 9.69
N SER A 16 -1.91 -0.48 10.48
CA SER A 16 -2.67 -0.78 11.69
C SER A 16 -3.97 -1.54 11.43
N LYS A 17 -4.50 -1.48 10.20
CA LYS A 17 -5.69 -2.24 9.77
C LYS A 17 -5.34 -3.60 9.16
N ASP A 18 -4.04 -3.90 8.99
CA ASP A 18 -3.60 -5.19 8.49
C ASP A 18 -3.58 -6.20 9.64
N GLU A 19 -4.40 -7.26 9.53
CA GLU A 19 -4.50 -8.29 10.57
C GLU A 19 -3.17 -9.02 10.84
N ARG A 20 -2.29 -9.06 9.83
CA ARG A 20 -0.96 -9.68 9.93
C ARG A 20 0.11 -8.71 10.45
N GLY A 21 -0.27 -7.45 10.69
CA GLY A 21 0.62 -6.39 11.20
C GLY A 21 1.65 -5.90 10.18
N GLY A 22 1.45 -6.19 8.89
CA GLY A 22 2.36 -5.82 7.80
C GLY A 22 2.78 -7.00 6.93
N GLY A 23 3.53 -6.67 5.88
CA GLY A 23 4.11 -7.65 4.96
C GLY A 23 5.19 -8.51 5.58
N THR A 24 5.76 -9.42 4.79
CA THR A 24 6.88 -10.27 5.21
C THR A 24 8.04 -10.09 4.25
N ASN A 25 9.25 -9.89 4.79
CA ASN A 25 10.49 -9.81 4.03
C ASN A 25 11.00 -11.22 3.66
N ALA A 26 12.02 -11.30 2.81
CA ALA A 26 12.59 -12.58 2.39
C ALA A 26 13.22 -13.35 3.56
N ASP A 27 13.69 -12.64 4.58
CA ASP A 27 14.29 -13.23 5.79
C ASP A 27 13.24 -13.72 6.82
N GLY A 28 11.95 -13.48 6.57
CA GLY A 28 10.87 -13.81 7.50
C GLY A 28 10.50 -12.69 8.48
N SER A 29 11.28 -11.61 8.57
CA SER A 29 10.90 -10.42 9.34
C SER A 29 9.68 -9.70 8.76
N ARG A 30 9.01 -8.91 9.60
CA ARG A 30 7.85 -8.12 9.17
C ARG A 30 8.26 -6.85 8.44
N SER A 31 7.64 -6.62 7.28
CA SER A 31 7.76 -5.38 6.54
C SER A 31 6.88 -4.31 7.17
N ARG A 32 7.50 -3.22 7.63
CA ARG A 32 6.81 -2.02 8.17
C ARG A 32 6.51 -0.98 7.09
N THR A 33 6.77 -1.33 5.84
CA THR A 33 6.62 -0.44 4.67
C THR A 33 5.40 -0.83 3.85
N TYR A 34 5.14 -2.12 3.75
CA TYR A 34 4.07 -2.68 2.92
C TYR A 34 3.15 -3.57 3.76
N CYS A 35 1.88 -3.67 3.35
CA CYS A 35 0.92 -4.57 3.99
C CYS A 35 1.09 -5.99 3.49
N SER A 36 0.49 -6.94 4.21
CA SER A 36 0.57 -8.36 3.89
C SER A 36 -0.02 -8.72 2.53
N HIS A 37 -1.05 -7.99 2.10
CA HIS A 37 -1.68 -8.20 0.79
C HIS A 37 -0.82 -7.73 -0.39
N CYS A 38 0.02 -6.71 -0.18
CA CYS A 38 0.85 -6.14 -1.25
C CYS A 38 2.23 -6.80 -1.30
N TYR A 39 2.78 -7.21 -0.17
CA TYR A 39 4.16 -7.70 -0.07
C TYR A 39 4.26 -8.88 0.89
N THR A 40 4.71 -10.01 0.38
CA THR A 40 4.85 -11.26 1.13
C THR A 40 6.12 -12.00 0.66
N GLY A 41 6.89 -12.53 1.61
CA GLY A 41 8.10 -13.31 1.33
C GLY A 41 9.17 -12.52 0.57
N GLY A 42 9.28 -11.22 0.81
CA GLY A 42 10.29 -10.38 0.14
C GLY A 42 9.91 -9.93 -1.27
N ARG A 43 8.69 -10.24 -1.74
CA ARG A 43 8.23 -9.91 -3.09
C ARG A 43 6.85 -9.29 -3.08
N PHE A 44 6.59 -8.43 -4.06
CA PHE A 44 5.24 -7.93 -4.28
C PHE A 44 4.38 -9.08 -4.82
N THR A 45 3.16 -9.20 -4.29
CA THR A 45 2.20 -10.22 -4.76
C THR A 45 1.78 -9.99 -6.21
N ARG A 46 1.90 -8.75 -6.69
CA ARG A 46 1.64 -8.37 -8.08
C ARG A 46 2.69 -7.35 -8.53
N PRO A 47 3.85 -7.78 -9.04
CA PRO A 47 4.90 -6.86 -9.49
C PRO A 47 4.51 -6.10 -10.77
N ASP A 48 3.79 -6.74 -11.69
CA ASP A 48 3.35 -6.19 -12.98
C ASP A 48 2.16 -5.23 -12.88
N MET A 49 1.58 -5.09 -11.69
CA MET A 49 0.43 -4.22 -11.47
C MET A 49 0.82 -2.76 -11.71
N THR A 50 0.00 -2.06 -12.48
CA THR A 50 0.15 -0.63 -12.74
C THR A 50 -0.44 0.24 -11.62
N LEU A 51 -0.08 1.52 -11.61
CA LEU A 51 -0.63 2.50 -10.68
C LEU A 51 -2.16 2.58 -10.78
N GLU A 52 -2.68 2.64 -12.00
CA GLU A 52 -4.12 2.74 -12.26
C GLU A 52 -4.87 1.51 -11.76
N GLU A 53 -4.36 0.31 -12.03
CA GLU A 53 -4.93 -0.92 -11.50
C GLU A 53 -4.93 -0.95 -9.97
N MET A 54 -3.87 -0.44 -9.34
CA MET A 54 -3.83 -0.33 -7.89
C MET A 54 -4.88 0.65 -7.37
N GLN A 55 -5.09 1.78 -8.04
CA GLN A 55 -6.17 2.72 -7.68
C GLN A 55 -7.54 2.07 -7.81
N VAL A 56 -7.81 1.36 -8.91
CA VAL A 56 -9.08 0.63 -9.09
C VAL A 56 -9.28 -0.39 -7.98
N ARG A 57 -8.26 -1.21 -7.70
CA ARG A 57 -8.30 -2.22 -6.64
C ARG A 57 -8.58 -1.62 -5.26
N VAL A 58 -7.93 -0.49 -4.93
CA VAL A 58 -8.14 0.19 -3.66
C VAL A 58 -9.54 0.79 -3.58
N LYS A 59 -10.07 1.37 -4.68
CA LYS A 59 -11.47 1.85 -4.73
C LYS A 59 -12.47 0.72 -4.47
N GLU A 60 -12.29 -0.42 -5.14
CA GLU A 60 -13.15 -1.60 -4.97
C GLU A 60 -13.11 -2.09 -3.52
N LYS A 61 -11.92 -2.18 -2.92
CA LYS A 61 -11.80 -2.61 -1.52
C LYS A 61 -12.41 -1.62 -0.55
N LEU A 62 -12.25 -0.32 -0.81
CA LEU A 62 -12.88 0.74 0.00
C LEU A 62 -14.41 0.70 -0.11
N ARG A 63 -14.94 0.40 -1.29
CA ARG A 63 -16.38 0.20 -1.50
C ARG A 63 -16.90 -1.02 -0.73
N GLU A 64 -16.17 -2.13 -0.75
CA GLU A 64 -16.48 -3.34 0.05
C GLU A 64 -16.56 -3.04 1.55
N VAL A 65 -15.64 -2.25 2.09
CA VAL A 65 -15.63 -1.90 3.52
C VAL A 65 -16.62 -0.78 3.87
N GLY A 66 -17.44 -0.31 2.92
CA GLY A 66 -18.45 0.71 3.15
C GLY A 66 -17.91 2.15 3.25
N ILE A 67 -16.69 2.41 2.75
CA ILE A 67 -16.13 3.76 2.73
C ILE A 67 -16.81 4.57 1.60
N PRO A 68 -17.36 5.77 1.89
CA PRO A 68 -17.99 6.62 0.89
C PRO A 68 -17.04 6.96 -0.27
N GLY A 69 -17.56 7.05 -1.50
CA GLY A 69 -16.78 7.25 -2.72
C GLY A 69 -15.88 8.50 -2.73
N VAL A 70 -16.30 9.56 -2.03
CA VAL A 70 -15.48 10.78 -1.87
C VAL A 70 -14.16 10.51 -1.12
N PHE A 71 -14.21 9.62 -0.12
CA PHE A 71 -13.04 9.21 0.65
C PHE A 71 -12.16 8.27 -0.17
N SER A 72 -12.75 7.32 -0.90
CA SER A 72 -11.98 6.41 -1.75
C SER A 72 -11.23 7.15 -2.85
N TRP A 73 -11.84 8.19 -3.42
CA TRP A 73 -11.15 9.10 -4.33
C TRP A 73 -9.95 9.81 -3.67
N MET A 74 -10.12 10.34 -2.46
CA MET A 74 -9.02 10.99 -1.73
C MET A 74 -7.85 10.04 -1.44
N PHE A 75 -8.14 8.80 -1.03
CA PHE A 75 -7.11 7.77 -0.83
C PHE A 75 -6.37 7.42 -2.12
N THR A 76 -7.11 7.22 -3.22
CA THR A 76 -6.50 6.87 -4.51
C THR A 76 -5.65 7.96 -5.12
N ARG A 77 -5.96 9.24 -4.88
CA ARG A 77 -5.10 10.36 -5.29
C ARG A 77 -3.75 10.39 -4.59
N LYS A 78 -3.62 9.79 -3.41
CA LYS A 78 -2.34 9.69 -2.70
C LYS A 78 -1.49 8.51 -3.16
N ILE A 79 -2.07 7.50 -3.82
CA ILE A 79 -1.36 6.32 -4.34
C ILE A 79 -0.16 6.68 -5.24
N PRO A 80 -0.27 7.58 -6.24
CA PRO A 80 0.89 7.97 -7.06
C PRO A 80 2.06 8.59 -6.28
N LYS A 81 1.80 9.09 -5.06
CA LYS A 81 2.82 9.68 -4.18
C LYS A 81 3.48 8.67 -3.23
N LEU A 82 3.09 7.40 -3.28
CA LEU A 82 3.67 6.37 -2.41
C LEU A 82 4.98 5.86 -2.97
N ALA A 83 5.91 5.42 -2.12
CA ALA A 83 7.27 5.02 -2.53
C ALA A 83 7.33 4.02 -3.70
N ARG A 84 6.36 3.10 -3.83
CA ARG A 84 6.31 2.16 -4.95
C ARG A 84 6.05 2.83 -6.31
N TRP A 85 5.25 3.90 -6.32
CA TRP A 85 4.78 4.57 -7.53
C TRP A 85 5.44 5.94 -7.75
N SER A 86 5.90 6.57 -6.67
CA SER A 86 6.66 7.80 -6.71
C SER A 86 8.09 7.46 -7.11
N GLY A 87 8.32 7.36 -8.41
CA GLY A 87 9.67 7.44 -8.97
C GLY A 87 10.26 8.79 -8.59
N THR A 88 11.08 8.84 -7.53
CA THR A 88 11.92 9.98 -7.11
C THR A 88 11.20 11.32 -6.87
N ARG A 89 10.98 11.67 -5.60
CA ARG A 89 11.24 12.99 -4.99
C ARG A 89 10.80 12.99 -3.53
N ASP A 90 11.71 12.52 -2.70
CA ASP A 90 11.87 12.94 -1.31
C ASP A 90 12.22 14.44 -1.31
N GLY A 91 11.61 15.25 -0.45
CA GLY A 91 11.96 16.66 -0.29
C GLY A 91 10.78 17.57 0.03
N GLY A 92 10.58 17.83 1.32
CA GLY A 92 9.64 18.81 1.88
C GLY A 92 9.34 18.54 3.34
#